data_AF-A0A553KSC1-F1
#
_entry.id   AF-A0A553KSC1-F1
#
_cell.length_a   1.000
_cell.length_b   1.000
_cell.length_c   1.000
_cell.angle_alpha   90.00
_cell.angle_beta   90.00
_cell.angle_gamma   90.00
#
_symmetry.space_group_name_H-M   'P 1'
#
loop_
_entity.id
_entity.type
_entity.pdbx_description
1 polymer ?
#
loop_
_entity_poly.entity_id
_entity_poly.type
_entity_poly.pdbx_seq_one_letter_code
_entity_poly.pdbx_strand_id
1 'polypeptide(L)'
;MPKLGTVIRTILLTSLATMLVLQPNALIAAKTNAKSVDILEKSQRFREEMGLDGDSKTLQSLLNEERKLSKYGVLLTENEEKELDARFKKQKDRIPKIREYINKNLKNEFAGLYIDQSQGGVVKVGFKKSEKEKVEKLVDELKELYDEDMIEVYYAEHTNEELNDLADKISEDRITLKKRGLNYHQ
;
A
#
# COMPACT_ATOMS: atom_id res chain seq x y z
N MET A 1 87.19 -35.52 23.06
CA MET A 1 87.42 -36.58 22.04
C MET A 1 86.05 -37.19 21.67
N PRO A 2 85.86 -37.59 20.39
CA PRO A 2 84.82 -37.12 19.45
C PRO A 2 83.51 -37.96 19.52
N LYS A 3 82.36 -37.60 18.94
CA LYS A 3 82.13 -37.34 17.50
C LYS A 3 80.91 -36.46 17.19
N LEU A 4 81.18 -35.50 16.29
CA LEU A 4 80.25 -34.88 15.35
C LEU A 4 79.57 -35.93 14.47
N GLY A 5 78.29 -35.69 14.16
CA GLY A 5 77.56 -36.38 13.10
C GLY A 5 76.45 -35.47 12.59
N THR A 6 76.81 -34.59 11.65
CA THR A 6 75.92 -33.72 10.87
C THR A 6 74.92 -34.53 10.05
N VAL A 7 73.62 -34.22 10.10
CA VAL A 7 72.71 -34.40 8.95
C VAL A 7 71.71 -33.25 8.88
N ILE A 8 71.78 -32.52 7.77
CA ILE A 8 70.90 -31.45 7.29
C ILE A 8 69.58 -32.07 6.79
N ARG A 9 68.42 -31.43 7.05
CA ARG A 9 67.10 -31.48 6.33
C ARG A 9 65.96 -31.25 7.34
N THR A 10 64.89 -30.47 7.18
CA THR A 10 64.24 -29.78 6.06
C THR A 10 63.31 -28.70 6.65
N ILE A 11 63.12 -27.61 5.91
CA ILE A 11 62.17 -26.53 6.18
C ILE A 11 60.72 -27.06 6.19
N LEU A 12 59.91 -26.71 7.20
CA LEU A 12 58.44 -26.72 7.08
C LEU A 12 57.92 -25.31 7.35
N LEU A 13 57.77 -24.53 6.28
CA LEU A 13 56.86 -23.39 6.27
C LEU A 13 55.44 -23.96 6.33
N THR A 14 54.79 -23.89 7.49
CA THR A 14 53.34 -24.08 7.57
C THR A 14 52.67 -22.81 7.03
N SER A 15 52.34 -22.81 5.74
CA SER A 15 51.41 -21.84 5.18
C SER A 15 50.02 -22.08 5.79
N LEU A 16 49.61 -21.23 6.71
CA LEU A 16 48.24 -21.16 7.18
C LEU A 16 47.38 -20.50 6.09
N ALA A 17 47.15 -21.22 4.99
CA ALA A 17 46.11 -20.88 4.04
C ALA A 17 44.80 -21.43 4.60
N THR A 18 44.17 -20.66 5.49
CA THR A 18 42.74 -20.83 5.78
C THR A 18 42.00 -20.55 4.48
N MET A 19 41.70 -21.61 3.72
CA MET A 19 40.72 -21.57 2.66
C MET A 19 39.43 -21.05 3.27
N LEU A 20 39.10 -19.80 2.95
CA LEU A 20 37.79 -19.21 3.14
C LEU A 20 36.83 -19.94 2.18
N VAL A 21 36.41 -21.14 2.56
CA VAL A 21 35.33 -21.85 1.87
C VAL A 21 34.08 -21.04 2.18
N LEU A 22 33.72 -20.11 1.28
CA LEU A 22 32.41 -19.48 1.27
C LEU A 22 31.38 -20.60 1.11
N GLN A 23 30.81 -21.03 2.23
CA GLN A 23 29.82 -22.08 2.24
C GLN A 23 28.57 -21.57 1.51
N PRO A 24 28.05 -22.30 0.50
CA PRO A 24 26.86 -21.91 -0.27
C PRO A 24 25.62 -21.71 0.62
N ASN A 25 25.61 -22.35 1.79
CA ASN A 25 24.56 -22.22 2.79
C ASN A 25 24.40 -20.81 3.34
N ALA A 26 25.50 -20.04 3.46
CA ALA A 26 25.44 -18.66 3.94
C ALA A 26 24.74 -17.73 2.92
N LEU A 27 24.97 -17.95 1.63
CA LEU A 27 24.33 -17.19 0.55
C LEU A 27 22.83 -17.54 0.44
N ILE A 28 22.48 -18.83 0.58
CA ILE A 28 21.08 -19.29 0.58
C ILE A 28 20.32 -18.76 1.81
N ALA A 29 20.93 -18.82 3.00
CA ALA A 29 20.35 -18.27 4.22
C ALA A 29 20.15 -16.75 4.10
N ALA A 30 21.14 -16.01 3.61
CA ALA A 30 21.04 -14.56 3.40
C ALA A 30 19.91 -14.19 2.41
N LYS A 31 19.79 -14.89 1.28
CA LYS A 31 18.73 -14.66 0.29
C LYS A 31 17.34 -14.99 0.83
N THR A 32 17.24 -16.06 1.63
CA THR A 32 15.98 -16.49 2.25
C THR A 32 15.53 -15.53 3.35
N ASN A 33 16.49 -14.99 4.11
CA ASN A 33 16.28 -13.96 5.14
C ASN A 33 15.87 -12.62 4.54
N ALA A 34 16.51 -12.18 3.45
CA ALA A 34 16.15 -10.95 2.74
C ALA A 34 14.70 -11.02 2.21
N LYS A 35 14.29 -12.16 1.65
CA LYS A 35 12.91 -12.36 1.18
C LYS A 35 11.89 -12.36 2.32
N SER A 36 12.21 -12.92 3.50
CA SER A 36 11.31 -12.86 4.66
C SER A 36 11.18 -11.46 5.24
N VAL A 37 12.26 -10.67 5.26
CA VAL A 37 12.22 -9.28 5.72
C VAL A 37 11.32 -8.44 4.78
N ASP A 38 11.46 -8.61 3.47
CA ASP A 38 10.62 -7.93 2.48
C ASP A 38 9.13 -8.28 2.64
N ILE A 39 8.80 -9.56 2.87
CA ILE A 39 7.40 -9.99 3.10
C ILE A 39 6.85 -9.39 4.41
N LEU A 40 7.65 -9.36 5.48
CA LEU A 40 7.23 -8.78 6.76
C LEU A 40 6.94 -7.28 6.63
N GLU A 41 7.85 -6.54 6.00
CA GLU A 41 7.68 -5.10 5.79
C GLU A 41 6.44 -4.80 4.94
N LYS A 42 6.24 -5.56 3.85
CA LYS A 42 5.02 -5.47 3.03
C LYS A 42 3.76 -5.78 3.81
N SER A 43 3.80 -6.80 4.67
CA SER A 43 2.64 -7.22 5.46
C SER A 43 2.32 -6.22 6.58
N GLN A 44 3.33 -5.56 7.14
CA GLN A 44 3.17 -4.49 8.11
C GLN A 44 2.55 -3.26 7.46
N ARG A 45 3.16 -2.77 6.36
CA ARG A 45 2.64 -1.63 5.59
C ARG A 45 1.21 -1.86 5.13
N PHE A 46 0.90 -3.07 4.64
CA PHE A 46 -0.45 -3.40 4.24
C PHE A 46 -1.46 -3.32 5.41
N ARG A 47 -1.10 -3.75 6.62
CA ARG A 47 -1.96 -3.58 7.79
C ARG A 47 -2.24 -2.12 8.09
N GLU A 48 -1.20 -1.28 8.04
CA GLU A 48 -1.32 0.17 8.26
C GLU A 48 -2.24 0.81 7.22
N GLU A 49 -2.04 0.49 5.93
CA GLU A 49 -2.88 0.98 4.83
C GLU A 49 -4.34 0.53 4.94
N MET A 50 -4.57 -0.64 5.54
CA MET A 50 -5.90 -1.25 5.67
C MET A 50 -6.55 -1.04 7.05
N GLY A 51 -5.88 -0.32 7.95
CA GLY A 51 -6.40 -0.05 9.30
C GLY A 51 -6.54 -1.29 10.18
N LEU A 52 -5.66 -2.28 9.99
CA LEU A 52 -5.61 -3.51 10.78
C LEU A 52 -4.63 -3.37 11.94
N ASP A 53 -4.83 -4.17 12.99
CA ASP A 53 -3.95 -4.19 14.16
C ASP A 53 -2.52 -4.61 13.79
N GLY A 54 -1.56 -3.72 14.00
CA GLY A 54 -0.15 -3.90 13.64
C GLY A 54 0.72 -4.62 14.68
N ASP A 55 0.19 -5.56 15.47
CA ASP A 55 1.02 -6.22 16.50
C ASP A 55 2.12 -7.08 15.86
N SER A 56 3.37 -6.63 16.01
CA SER A 56 4.56 -7.30 15.45
C SER A 56 4.74 -8.73 15.97
N LYS A 57 4.18 -9.08 17.14
CA LYS A 57 4.24 -10.45 17.69
C LYS A 57 3.42 -11.41 16.84
N THR A 58 2.25 -10.99 16.39
CA THR A 58 1.37 -11.73 15.48
C THR A 58 2.03 -11.95 14.11
N LEU A 59 2.78 -10.96 13.63
CA LEU A 59 3.53 -11.08 12.37
C LEU A 59 4.69 -12.09 12.44
N GLN A 60 5.41 -12.13 13.56
CA GLN A 60 6.51 -13.09 13.75
C GLN A 60 6.00 -14.53 13.88
N SER A 61 4.85 -14.76 14.51
CA SER A 61 4.24 -16.09 14.55
C SER A 61 3.79 -16.56 13.16
N LEU A 62 3.19 -15.67 12.35
CA LEU A 62 2.78 -15.98 10.98
C LEU A 62 3.96 -16.28 10.04
N LEU A 63 5.15 -15.76 10.31
CA LEU A 63 6.35 -16.07 9.51
C LEU A 63 6.80 -17.53 9.72
N ASN A 64 6.60 -18.06 10.93
CA ASN A 64 7.05 -19.39 11.33
C ASN A 64 6.06 -20.50 10.92
N GLU A 65 4.78 -20.16 10.80
CA GLU A 65 3.73 -21.03 10.26
C GLU A 65 3.77 -21.01 8.73
N GLU A 66 4.59 -21.88 8.13
CA GLU A 66 4.60 -22.23 6.69
C GLU A 66 4.32 -21.10 5.67
N ARG A 67 4.80 -19.86 5.87
CA ARG A 67 4.79 -18.75 4.88
C ARG A 67 3.57 -18.69 3.95
N LYS A 68 2.36 -18.98 4.45
CA LYS A 68 1.18 -18.99 3.59
C LYS A 68 0.72 -17.56 3.43
N LEU A 69 1.03 -16.97 2.29
CA LEU A 69 0.51 -15.65 1.93
C LEU A 69 -1.02 -15.76 1.78
N SER A 70 -1.71 -14.75 2.31
CA SER A 70 -3.13 -14.54 2.02
C SER A 70 -3.35 -14.29 0.53
N LYS A 71 -4.61 -14.26 0.09
CA LYS A 71 -4.93 -13.90 -1.30
C LYS A 71 -4.52 -12.46 -1.68
N TYR A 72 -4.22 -11.62 -0.69
CA TYR A 72 -3.71 -10.26 -0.87
C TYR A 72 -2.19 -10.20 -1.04
N GLY A 73 -1.50 -11.36 -1.06
CA GLY A 73 -0.06 -11.44 -1.30
C GLY A 73 0.81 -11.06 -0.09
N VAL A 74 0.18 -10.90 1.09
CA VAL A 74 0.82 -10.56 2.36
C VAL A 74 0.44 -11.56 3.46
N LEU A 75 1.17 -11.57 4.57
CA LEU A 75 0.85 -12.39 5.73
C LEU A 75 -0.30 -11.75 6.50
N LEU A 76 -1.40 -12.47 6.63
CA LEU A 76 -2.58 -12.09 7.42
C LEU A 76 -3.02 -13.28 8.25
N THR A 77 -3.65 -13.01 9.39
CA THR A 77 -4.45 -13.99 10.12
C THR A 77 -5.74 -14.27 9.33
N GLU A 78 -6.37 -15.42 9.59
CA GLU A 78 -7.65 -15.74 8.98
C GLU A 78 -8.75 -14.72 9.32
N ASN A 79 -8.69 -14.11 10.50
CA ASN A 79 -9.67 -13.12 10.93
C ASN A 79 -9.51 -11.80 10.17
N GLU A 80 -8.26 -11.33 10.01
CA GLU A 80 -7.94 -10.16 9.18
C GLU A 80 -8.41 -10.39 7.72
N GLU A 81 -8.12 -11.57 7.15
CA GLU A 81 -8.55 -11.87 5.78
C GLU A 81 -10.08 -11.90 5.65
N LYS A 82 -10.80 -12.51 6.60
CA LYS A 82 -12.27 -12.51 6.64
C LYS A 82 -12.86 -11.12 6.79
N GLU A 83 -12.25 -10.28 7.62
CA GLU A 83 -12.68 -8.90 7.82
C GLU A 83 -12.57 -8.09 6.52
N LEU A 84 -11.42 -8.15 5.85
CA LEU A 84 -11.21 -7.49 4.56
C LEU A 84 -12.18 -7.98 3.49
N ASP A 85 -12.46 -9.28 3.46
CA ASP A 85 -13.41 -9.89 2.53
C ASP A 85 -14.82 -9.33 2.70
N ALA A 86 -15.29 -9.27 3.95
CA ALA A 86 -16.58 -8.69 4.27
C ALA A 86 -16.63 -7.21 3.88
N ARG A 87 -15.56 -6.47 4.19
CA ARG A 87 -15.41 -5.05 3.88
C ARG A 87 -15.48 -4.79 2.37
N PHE A 88 -14.66 -5.47 1.57
CA PHE A 88 -14.63 -5.28 0.12
C PHE A 88 -15.91 -5.74 -0.56
N LYS A 89 -16.54 -6.82 -0.08
CA LYS A 89 -17.85 -7.25 -0.58
C LYS A 89 -18.90 -6.16 -0.37
N LYS A 90 -18.98 -5.61 0.85
CA LYS A 90 -19.91 -4.51 1.17
C LYS A 90 -19.65 -3.28 0.31
N GLN A 91 -18.38 -2.89 0.15
CA GLN A 91 -18.00 -1.76 -0.71
C GLN A 91 -18.43 -2.01 -2.17
N LYS A 92 -18.17 -3.20 -2.70
CA LYS A 92 -18.57 -3.58 -4.07
C LYS A 92 -20.09 -3.48 -4.27
N ASP A 93 -20.88 -3.86 -3.27
CA ASP A 93 -22.34 -3.92 -3.39
C ASP A 93 -23.02 -2.56 -3.15
N ARG A 94 -22.45 -1.70 -2.28
CA ARG A 94 -23.13 -0.47 -1.84
C ARG A 94 -22.56 0.83 -2.41
N ILE A 95 -21.26 0.90 -2.73
CA ILE A 95 -20.66 2.11 -3.34
C ILE A 95 -21.36 2.50 -4.66
N PRO A 96 -21.76 1.57 -5.54
CA PRO A 96 -22.52 1.93 -6.74
C PRO A 96 -23.85 2.63 -6.43
N LYS A 97 -24.55 2.24 -5.36
CA LYS A 97 -25.82 2.84 -4.94
C LYS A 97 -25.63 4.28 -4.44
N ILE A 98 -24.56 4.51 -3.68
CA ILE A 98 -24.16 5.87 -3.26
C ILE A 98 -23.91 6.74 -4.49
N ARG A 99 -23.14 6.24 -5.47
CA ARG A 99 -22.86 6.98 -6.72
C ARG A 99 -24.13 7.28 -7.51
N GLU A 100 -25.05 6.32 -7.60
CA GLU A 100 -26.33 6.50 -8.27
C GLU A 100 -27.18 7.58 -7.60
N TYR A 101 -27.27 7.55 -6.27
CA TYR A 101 -27.98 8.57 -5.50
C TYR A 101 -27.38 9.96 -5.71
N ILE A 102 -26.05 10.09 -5.63
CA ILE A 102 -25.36 11.36 -5.88
C ILE A 102 -25.64 11.85 -7.30
N ASN A 103 -25.52 10.98 -8.31
CA ASN A 103 -25.75 11.37 -9.69
C ASN A 103 -27.20 11.80 -9.96
N LYS A 104 -28.17 11.28 -9.21
CA LYS A 104 -29.58 11.66 -9.33
C LYS A 104 -29.91 12.97 -8.62
N ASN A 105 -29.34 13.21 -7.43
CA ASN A 105 -29.80 14.27 -6.53
C ASN A 105 -28.80 15.41 -6.34
N LEU A 106 -27.49 15.12 -6.47
CA LEU A 106 -26.38 15.97 -6.04
C LEU A 106 -25.24 16.05 -7.07
N LYS A 107 -25.53 15.79 -8.36
CA LYS A 107 -24.50 15.65 -9.40
C LYS A 107 -23.64 16.90 -9.54
N ASN A 108 -24.27 18.07 -9.56
CA ASN A 108 -23.61 19.35 -9.80
C ASN A 108 -22.83 19.83 -8.57
N GLU A 109 -23.16 19.27 -7.41
CA GLU A 109 -22.54 19.55 -6.13
C GLU A 109 -21.37 18.61 -5.86
N PHE A 110 -21.23 17.50 -6.59
CA PHE A 110 -20.31 16.43 -6.27
C PHE A 110 -18.83 16.79 -6.53
N ALA A 111 -18.02 16.74 -5.47
CA ALA A 111 -16.60 17.04 -5.52
C ALA A 111 -15.69 15.80 -5.54
N GLY A 112 -16.21 14.62 -5.20
CA GLY A 112 -15.44 13.38 -5.27
C GLY A 112 -15.90 12.34 -4.26
N LEU A 113 -15.44 11.10 -4.44
CA LEU A 113 -15.67 10.01 -3.51
C LEU A 113 -14.43 9.14 -3.47
N TYR A 114 -13.94 8.87 -2.26
CA TYR A 114 -12.89 7.88 -2.03
C TYR A 114 -13.20 7.07 -0.76
N ILE A 115 -12.50 5.96 -0.60
CA ILE A 115 -12.65 5.07 0.55
C ILE A 115 -11.34 5.10 1.32
N ASP A 116 -11.40 5.51 2.58
CA ASP A 116 -10.25 5.50 3.47
C ASP A 116 -10.14 4.11 4.12
N GLN A 117 -9.28 3.27 3.54
CA GLN A 117 -9.07 1.91 4.05
C GLN A 117 -8.37 1.90 5.41
N SER A 118 -7.56 2.91 5.72
CA SER A 118 -6.86 3.02 7.00
C SER A 118 -7.82 3.25 8.17
N GLN A 119 -9.00 3.80 7.89
CA GLN A 119 -10.09 3.99 8.85
C GLN A 119 -11.19 2.94 8.67
N GLY A 120 -10.82 1.68 8.47
CA GLY A 120 -11.82 0.60 8.38
C GLY A 120 -12.66 0.62 7.09
N GLY A 121 -12.28 1.43 6.09
CA GLY A 121 -13.03 1.58 4.85
C GLY A 121 -14.16 2.60 4.92
N VAL A 122 -14.00 3.68 5.69
CA VAL A 122 -14.93 4.83 5.72
C VAL A 122 -15.01 5.45 4.32
N VAL A 123 -16.23 5.72 3.87
CA VAL A 123 -16.50 6.35 2.58
C VAL A 123 -16.52 7.85 2.76
N LYS A 124 -15.59 8.54 2.13
CA LYS A 124 -15.47 10.00 2.16
C LYS A 124 -16.13 10.56 0.92
N VAL A 125 -17.17 11.37 1.09
CA VAL A 125 -17.95 11.96 0.00
C VAL A 125 -17.81 13.47 0.04
N GLY A 126 -17.29 14.03 -1.05
CA GLY A 126 -17.03 15.45 -1.20
C GLY A 126 -18.17 16.15 -1.91
N PHE A 127 -18.53 17.34 -1.41
CA PHE A 127 -19.42 18.26 -2.11
C PHE A 127 -18.86 19.68 -2.17
N LYS A 128 -19.40 20.49 -3.08
CA LYS A 128 -19.04 21.90 -3.22
C LYS A 128 -19.46 22.68 -1.98
N LYS A 129 -18.54 23.47 -1.43
CA LYS A 129 -18.74 24.24 -0.21
C LYS A 129 -19.87 25.26 -0.31
N SER A 130 -20.09 25.86 -1.48
CA SER A 130 -21.21 26.79 -1.71
C SER A 130 -22.58 26.14 -1.57
N GLU A 131 -22.67 24.82 -1.70
CA GLU A 131 -23.92 24.04 -1.73
C GLU A 131 -24.18 23.31 -0.42
N LYS A 132 -23.45 23.66 0.65
CA LYS A 132 -23.49 22.98 1.95
C LYS A 132 -24.91 22.81 2.49
N GLU A 133 -25.72 23.86 2.50
CA GLU A 133 -27.08 23.83 3.04
C GLU A 133 -28.01 22.88 2.26
N LYS A 134 -27.82 22.78 0.94
CA LYS A 134 -28.57 21.87 0.09
C LYS A 134 -28.17 20.42 0.37
N VAL A 135 -26.87 20.17 0.49
CA VAL A 135 -26.32 18.85 0.77
C VAL A 135 -26.74 18.36 2.14
N GLU A 136 -26.68 19.19 3.18
CA GLU A 136 -27.03 18.83 4.57
C GLU A 136 -28.46 18.27 4.69
N LYS A 137 -29.39 18.72 3.84
CA LYS A 137 -30.78 18.20 3.82
C LYS A 137 -30.90 16.76 3.31
N LEU A 138 -29.86 16.26 2.64
CA LEU A 138 -29.82 14.95 1.97
C LEU A 138 -28.70 14.04 2.51
N VAL A 139 -27.93 14.50 3.51
CA VAL A 139 -26.82 13.73 4.10
C VAL A 139 -27.34 12.47 4.80
N ASP A 140 -28.47 12.56 5.49
CA ASP A 140 -29.02 11.43 6.24
C ASP A 140 -29.46 10.31 5.28
N GLU A 141 -30.16 10.67 4.20
CA GLU A 141 -30.51 9.72 3.13
C GLU A 141 -29.27 9.07 2.50
N LEU A 142 -28.20 9.85 2.28
CA LEU A 142 -26.93 9.35 1.76
C LEU A 142 -26.30 8.33 2.72
N LYS A 143 -26.31 8.63 4.02
CA LYS A 143 -25.77 7.79 5.10
C LYS A 143 -26.50 6.46 5.22
N GLU A 144 -27.82 6.45 5.06
CA GLU A 144 -28.66 5.24 5.08
C GLU A 144 -28.34 4.24 3.96
N LEU A 145 -27.77 4.69 2.82
CA LEU A 145 -27.39 3.80 1.71
C LEU A 145 -26.18 2.92 2.01
N TYR A 146 -25.43 3.25 3.07
CA TYR A 146 -24.29 2.49 3.54
C TYR A 146 -24.51 2.09 4.99
N ASP A 147 -23.60 2.40 5.90
CA ASP A 147 -23.87 2.44 7.34
C ASP A 147 -23.59 3.88 7.79
N GLU A 148 -24.41 4.40 8.69
CA GLU A 148 -24.42 5.83 9.05
C GLU A 148 -23.05 6.34 9.52
N ASP A 149 -22.35 5.53 10.32
CA ASP A 149 -21.03 5.83 10.88
C ASP A 149 -19.86 5.63 9.90
N MET A 150 -20.14 5.09 8.71
CA MET A 150 -19.14 4.75 7.70
C MET A 150 -19.19 5.69 6.49
N ILE A 151 -19.99 6.76 6.54
CA ILE A 151 -19.98 7.84 5.56
C ILE A 151 -19.60 9.15 6.26
N GLU A 152 -18.55 9.77 5.74
CA GLU A 152 -18.12 11.09 6.14
C GLU A 152 -18.20 12.07 4.98
N VAL A 153 -18.82 13.21 5.23
CA VAL A 153 -18.99 14.27 4.23
C VAL A 153 -17.93 15.34 4.43
N TYR A 154 -17.24 15.70 3.34
CA TYR A 154 -16.32 16.82 3.31
C TYR A 154 -16.74 17.86 2.26
N TYR A 155 -16.26 19.09 2.43
CA TYR A 155 -16.58 20.19 1.52
C TYR A 155 -15.32 20.71 0.84
N ALA A 156 -15.38 20.86 -0.48
CA ALA A 156 -14.31 21.35 -1.32
C ALA A 156 -14.73 22.63 -2.07
N GLU A 157 -13.75 23.43 -2.47
CA GLU A 157 -14.01 24.66 -3.24
C GLU A 157 -14.45 24.35 -4.68
N HIS A 158 -13.94 23.26 -5.25
CA HIS A 158 -14.21 22.85 -6.62
C HIS A 158 -14.87 21.48 -6.72
N THR A 159 -15.69 21.29 -7.75
CA THR A 159 -16.28 19.98 -8.09
C THR A 159 -15.29 19.11 -8.86
N ASN A 160 -15.56 17.81 -8.95
CA ASN A 160 -14.74 16.92 -9.78
C ASN A 160 -14.84 17.29 -11.27
N GLU A 161 -16.01 17.78 -11.71
CA GLU A 161 -16.22 18.27 -13.07
C GLU A 161 -15.38 19.52 -13.36
N GLU A 162 -15.36 20.50 -12.46
CA GLU A 162 -14.54 21.71 -12.60
C GLU A 162 -13.04 21.38 -12.66
N LEU A 163 -12.58 20.39 -11.89
CA LEU A 163 -11.19 19.93 -11.92
C LEU A 163 -10.85 19.19 -13.22
N ASN A 164 -11.77 18.38 -13.76
CA ASN A 164 -11.59 17.71 -15.04
C ASN A 164 -11.53 18.74 -16.19
N ASP A 165 -12.44 19.71 -16.22
CA ASP A 165 -12.44 20.79 -17.21
C ASP A 165 -11.13 21.58 -17.19
N LEU A 166 -10.57 21.84 -16.01
CA LEU A 166 -9.28 22.51 -15.87
C LEU A 166 -8.13 21.63 -16.38
N ALA A 167 -8.14 20.34 -16.06
CA ALA A 167 -7.14 19.39 -16.52
C ALA A 167 -7.12 19.27 -18.05
N ASP A 168 -8.31 19.24 -18.67
CA ASP A 168 -8.47 19.19 -20.12
C ASP A 168 -7.94 20.47 -20.78
N LYS A 169 -8.28 21.66 -20.25
CA LYS A 169 -7.71 22.94 -20.72
C LYS A 169 -6.19 22.97 -20.65
N ILE A 170 -5.59 22.52 -19.54
CA ILE A 170 -4.13 22.45 -19.40
C ILE A 170 -3.52 21.47 -20.42
N SER A 171 -4.22 20.38 -20.74
CA SER A 171 -3.80 19.41 -21.76
C SER A 171 -3.82 20.03 -23.16
N GLU A 172 -4.91 20.71 -23.53
CA GLU A 172 -5.07 21.40 -24.81
C GLU A 172 -4.07 22.54 -24.99
N ASP A 173 -3.83 23.33 -23.94
CA ASP A 173 -2.84 24.40 -23.95
C ASP A 173 -1.43 23.85 -24.16
N ARG A 174 -1.07 22.73 -23.53
CA ARG A 174 0.21 22.05 -23.78
C ARG A 174 0.37 21.64 -25.24
N ILE A 175 -0.68 21.08 -25.85
CA ILE A 175 -0.67 20.71 -27.28
C ILE A 175 -0.48 21.97 -28.14
N THR A 176 -1.16 23.06 -27.80
CA THR A 176 -1.09 24.34 -28.54
C THR A 176 0.28 25.00 -28.43
N LEU A 177 0.86 25.05 -27.22
CA LEU A 177 2.20 25.59 -26.97
C LEU A 177 3.27 24.79 -27.72
N LYS A 178 3.16 23.45 -27.70
CA LYS A 178 4.05 22.57 -28.48
C LYS A 178 3.96 22.83 -29.98
N LYS A 179 2.75 23.01 -30.52
CA LYS A 179 2.54 23.38 -31.94
C LYS A 179 3.15 24.75 -32.30
N ARG A 180 3.24 25.67 -31.35
CA ARG A 180 3.86 27.00 -31.51
C ARG A 180 5.38 27.00 -31.32
N GLY A 181 6.01 25.83 -31.15
CA GLY A 181 7.46 25.71 -30.94
C GLY A 181 7.93 26.12 -29.54
N LEU A 182 7.00 26.39 -28.62
CA LEU A 182 7.30 26.67 -27.21
C LEU A 182 7.39 25.33 -26.48
N ASN A 183 8.62 24.80 -26.39
CA ASN A 183 8.88 23.59 -25.61
C ASN A 183 8.84 23.90 -24.12
N TYR A 184 7.80 23.43 -23.44
CA TYR A 184 7.77 23.37 -21.98
C TYR A 184 8.58 22.13 -21.55
N HIS A 185 9.83 22.31 -21.13
CA HIS A 185 10.59 21.27 -20.46
C HIS A 185 10.18 21.25 -18.98
N GLN A 186 9.70 20.09 -18.51
CA GLN A 186 9.67 19.76 -17.08
C GLN A 186 11.00 19.15 -16.69
#